data_AF-A0A5C7XLH9-F1
#
_entry.id   AF-A0A5C7XLH9-F1
#
_cell.length_a   1.000
_cell.length_b   1.000
_cell.length_c   1.000
_cell.angle_alpha   90.00
_cell.angle_beta   90.00
_cell.angle_gamma   90.00
#
_symmetry.space_group_name_H-M   'P 1'
#
loop_
_entity.id
_entity.type
_entity.pdbx_description
1 polymer ?
#
loop_
_entity_poly.entity_id
_entity_poly.type
_entity_poly.pdbx_seq_one_letter_code
_entity_poly.pdbx_strand_id
1 'polypeptide(L)' 'LVYVTDANSAGEKVGAVPFPESRNAVNSYPITALRESKSPAVAQMFVDLVTGPDGERALTDAGFVVP' A
#
# COMPACT_ATOMS: atom_id res chain seq x y z
N LEU A 1 4.64 4.80 17.13
CA LEU A 1 4.70 4.84 15.66
C LEU A 1 3.28 4.86 15.14
N VAL A 2 2.97 5.74 14.19
CA VAL A 2 1.66 5.85 13.51
C VAL A 2 1.93 5.81 12.01
N TYR A 3 1.05 5.19 11.21
CA TYR A 3 1.21 5.18 9.75
C TYR A 3 0.97 6.56 9.17
N VAL A 4 1.77 6.93 8.16
CA VAL A 4 1.64 8.22 7.47
C VAL A 4 0.26 8.39 6.85
N THR A 5 -0.36 7.31 6.37
CA THR A 5 -1.72 7.30 5.82
C THR A 5 -2.77 7.67 6.86
N ASP A 6 -2.62 7.24 8.11
CA ASP A 6 -3.55 7.56 9.20
C ASP A 6 -3.42 9.03 9.61
N ALA A 7 -2.17 9.53 9.71
CA ALA A 7 -1.90 10.93 9.99
C ALA A 7 -2.45 11.85 8.87
N ASN A 8 -2.25 11.46 7.61
CA ASN A 8 -2.81 12.16 6.44
C ASN A 8 -4.34 12.17 6.47
N SER A 9 -4.97 11.04 6.82
CA SER A 9 -6.43 10.93 6.91
C SER A 9 -7.02 11.74 8.07
N ALA A 10 -6.27 11.90 9.17
CA ALA A 10 -6.69 12.71 10.32
C ALA A 10 -6.62 14.22 10.04
N GLY A 11 -5.82 14.64 9.07
CA GLY A 11 -5.62 16.05 8.70
C GLY A 11 -5.14 16.88 9.88
N GLU A 12 -5.67 18.10 10.02
CA GLU A 12 -5.26 19.07 11.05
C GLU A 12 -5.60 18.64 12.49
N LYS A 13 -6.34 17.54 12.68
CA LYS A 13 -6.67 17.01 14.02
C LYS A 13 -5.44 16.44 14.72
N VAL A 14 -4.37 16.12 13.98
CA VAL A 14 -3.16 15.49 14.49
C VAL A 14 -1.92 16.19 13.92
N GLY A 15 -0.95 16.49 14.78
CA GLY A 15 0.39 16.88 14.35
C GLY A 15 1.26 15.65 14.09
N ALA A 16 1.94 15.60 12.94
CA ALA A 16 2.91 14.56 12.62
C ALA A 16 4.35 15.06 12.80
N VAL A 17 5.20 14.26 13.44
CA VAL A 17 6.63 14.55 13.61
C VAL A 17 7.43 13.46 12.88
N PRO A 18 8.14 13.76 11.78
CA PRO A 18 8.97 12.78 11.09
C PRO A 18 10.26 12.51 11.88
N PHE A 19 10.72 11.27 11.85
CA PHE A 19 12.00 10.86 12.47
C PHE A 19 12.63 9.70 11.67
N PRO A 20 13.97 9.59 11.61
CA PRO A 20 14.65 8.64 10.73
C PRO A 20 14.31 7.17 10.97
N GLU A 21 14.13 6.76 12.21
CA GLU A 21 13.89 5.37 12.62
C GLU A 21 12.56 4.82 12.12
N SER A 22 11.59 5.69 11.80
CA SER A 22 10.29 5.27 11.25
C SER A 22 10.43 4.60 9.89
N ARG A 23 11.49 4.91 9.14
CA ARG A 23 11.81 4.30 7.84
C ARG A 23 12.12 2.81 7.93
N ASN A 24 12.48 2.32 9.12
CA ASN A 24 12.79 0.90 9.36
C ASN A 24 11.56 0.11 9.83
N ALA A 25 10.48 0.80 10.20
CA ALA A 25 9.21 0.19 10.62
C ALA A 25 8.29 -0.03 9.41
N VAL A 26 8.78 -0.76 8.40
CA VAL A 26 8.04 -1.05 7.17
C VAL A 26 7.31 -2.38 7.32
N ASN A 27 6.02 -2.39 6.97
CA ASN A 27 5.26 -3.62 6.84
C ASN A 27 5.28 -4.10 5.38
N SER A 28 5.60 -5.37 5.19
CA SER A 28 5.46 -6.02 3.88
C SER A 28 4.08 -6.63 3.75
N TYR A 29 3.32 -6.20 2.75
CA TYR A 29 1.99 -6.71 2.42
C TYR A 29 2.01 -7.39 1.06
N PRO A 30 2.42 -8.67 0.99
CA PRO A 30 2.47 -9.39 -0.27
C PRO A 30 1.07 -9.62 -0.84
N ILE A 31 0.95 -9.58 -2.16
CA ILE A 31 -0.25 -9.94 -2.91
C ILE A 31 0.04 -11.16 -3.79
N THR A 32 -0.89 -12.10 -3.85
CA THR A 32 -0.76 -13.30 -4.70
C THR A 32 -2.12 -13.79 -5.17
N ALA A 33 -2.16 -14.38 -6.37
CA ALA A 33 -3.30 -15.14 -6.84
C ALA A 33 -3.40 -16.48 -6.06
N LEU A 34 -4.63 -16.85 -5.67
CA LEU A 34 -4.88 -18.13 -5.01
C LEU A 34 -4.88 -19.27 -6.03
N ARG A 35 -4.22 -20.39 -5.68
CA ARG A 35 -4.18 -21.59 -6.52
C ARG A 35 -5.57 -22.16 -6.84
N GLU A 36 -6.49 -22.06 -5.89
CA GLU A 36 -7.87 -22.56 -6.02
C GLU A 36 -8.86 -21.51 -6.53
N SER A 37 -8.37 -20.39 -7.08
CA SER A 37 -9.23 -19.36 -7.65
C SER A 37 -10.12 -19.95 -8.74
N LYS A 38 -11.43 -19.69 -8.65
CA LYS A 38 -12.40 -20.03 -9.70
C LYS A 38 -12.18 -19.23 -10.99
N SER A 39 -11.37 -18.17 -10.91
CA SER A 39 -11.02 -17.28 -12.02
C SER A 39 -9.52 -16.95 -11.97
N PRO A 40 -8.63 -17.91 -12.31
CA PRO A 40 -7.18 -17.74 -12.15
C PRO A 40 -6.61 -16.61 -13.00
N ALA A 41 -7.10 -16.44 -14.24
CA ALA A 41 -6.67 -15.36 -15.11
C ALA A 41 -7.01 -13.98 -14.54
N VAL A 42 -8.24 -13.81 -14.02
CA VAL A 42 -8.67 -12.53 -13.41
C VAL A 42 -7.89 -12.25 -12.12
N ALA A 43 -7.62 -13.28 -11.32
CA ALA A 43 -6.79 -13.13 -10.12
C ALA A 43 -5.38 -12.65 -10.47
N GLN A 44 -4.77 -13.20 -11.52
CA GLN A 44 -3.45 -12.75 -11.99
C GLN A 44 -3.53 -11.32 -12.54
N MET A 45 -4.54 -10.98 -13.35
CA MET A 45 -4.74 -9.61 -13.84
C MET A 45 -4.87 -8.59 -12.71
N PHE A 46 -5.50 -8.95 -11.58
CA PHE A 46 -5.58 -8.06 -10.43
C PHE A 46 -4.23 -7.87 -9.75
N VAL A 47 -3.44 -8.95 -9.60
CA VAL A 47 -2.05 -8.85 -9.11
C VAL A 47 -1.26 -7.91 -10.01
N ASP A 48 -1.30 -8.13 -11.32
CA ASP A 48 -0.56 -7.33 -12.31
C ASP A 48 -1.01 -5.87 -12.31
N LEU A 49 -2.30 -5.60 -12.10
CA LEU A 49 -2.84 -4.24 -11.97
C LEU A 49 -2.28 -3.54 -10.72
N VAL A 50 -2.32 -4.22 -9.57
CA VAL A 50 -1.88 -3.66 -8.29
C VAL A 50 -0.37 -3.41 -8.27
N THR A 51 0.42 -4.32 -8.86
CA THR A 51 1.90 -4.19 -8.94
C THR A 51 2.38 -3.47 -10.20
N GLY A 52 1.45 -3.00 -11.05
CA GLY A 52 1.75 -2.29 -12.28
C GLY A 52 1.73 -0.77 -12.11
N PRO A 53 2.06 0.00 -13.18
CA PRO A 53 2.18 1.46 -13.10
C PRO A 53 0.92 2.19 -12.61
N ASP A 54 -0.27 1.66 -12.91
CA ASP A 54 -1.53 2.24 -12.48
C ASP A 54 -1.78 1.99 -10.99
N GLY A 55 -1.49 0.79 -10.50
CA GLY A 55 -1.57 0.43 -9.09
C GLY A 55 -0.56 1.21 -8.25
N GLU A 56 0.70 1.29 -8.70
CA GLU A 56 1.75 2.09 -8.04
C GLU A 56 1.34 3.56 -7.90
N ARG A 57 0.78 4.15 -8.96
CA ARG A 57 0.28 5.53 -8.94
C ARG A 57 -0.86 5.70 -7.93
N ALA A 58 -1.88 4.84 -8.01
CA ALA A 58 -3.02 4.92 -7.11
C ALA A 58 -2.63 4.76 -5.63
N LEU A 59 -1.69 3.85 -5.33
CA LEU A 59 -1.16 3.64 -3.99
C LEU A 59 -0.37 4.86 -3.51
N THR A 60 0.50 5.40 -4.35
CA THR A 60 1.31 6.59 -4.03
C THR A 60 0.42 7.82 -3.78
N ASP A 61 -0.59 8.05 -4.62
CA ASP A 61 -1.54 9.17 -4.47
C ASP A 61 -2.35 9.06 -3.17
N ALA A 62 -2.63 7.84 -2.71
CA ALA A 62 -3.27 7.57 -1.43
C ALA A 62 -2.30 7.61 -0.22
N GLY A 63 -1.00 7.82 -0.46
CA GLY A 63 0.04 7.92 0.58
C GLY A 63 0.63 6.58 1.03
N PHE A 64 0.41 5.50 0.28
CA PHE A 64 1.07 4.21 0.49
C PHE A 64 2.45 4.17 -0.18
N VAL A 65 3.30 3.28 0.32
CA VAL A 65 4.55 2.88 -0.35
C VAL A 65 4.21 1.78 -1.35
N VAL A 66 4.88 1.78 -2.51
CA VAL A 66 4.68 0.76 -3.55
C VAL A 66 5.13 -0.64 -3.08
N PRO A 67 4.45 -1.72 -3.53
CA PRO A 67 4.73 -3.10 -3.11
C PRO A 67 6.13 -3.61 -3.42
#